data_AF-A0A9W6FWZ6-F1
#
_entry.id   AF-A0A9W6FWZ6-F1
#
_cell.length_a   1.000
_cell.length_b   1.000
_cell.length_c   1.000
_cell.angle_alpha   90.00
_cell.angle_beta   90.00
_cell.angle_gamma   90.00
#
_symmetry.space_group_name_H-M   'P 1'
#
loop_
_entity.id
_entity.type
_entity.pdbx_description
1 polymer ?
#
loop_
_entity_poly.entity_id
_entity_poly.type
_entity_poly.pdbx_seq_one_letter_code
_entity_poly.pdbx_strand_id
1 'polypeptide(L)'
;MGNRKEPGSLFFFEPDLYQTLRDSITMLPIEMKKKIVDKIAHAESPREQAIDVMTEMQNYYGYMSDEAMVEAGELLGMTPLELEELATFYNFIYRQPVGKYVIHICDSTVCWMNGYESLLDYLCSLLNVELGGTSSDGLFTLLPVCCLGYCDHAPAMIINREIYGELTPEKIERIIGKLRDRAYSAEKGIGE
;
A
#
# COMPACT_ATOMS: atom_id res chain seq x y z
N MET A 1 20.98 19.71 -58.80
CA MET A 1 20.49 18.54 -58.05
C MET A 1 21.00 18.63 -56.62
N GLY A 2 20.15 19.06 -55.69
CA GLY A 2 20.49 19.20 -54.28
C GLY A 2 20.45 17.84 -53.58
N ASN A 3 21.55 17.48 -52.92
CA ASN A 3 21.60 16.34 -52.02
C ASN A 3 20.82 16.66 -50.74
N ARG A 4 19.79 15.87 -50.46
CA ARG A 4 19.04 15.89 -49.20
C ARG A 4 19.99 15.61 -48.03
N LYS A 5 20.01 16.53 -47.07
CA LYS A 5 20.44 16.26 -45.69
C LYS A 5 19.30 15.52 -44.98
N GLU A 6 19.58 14.36 -44.41
CA GLU A 6 18.70 13.73 -43.42
C GLU A 6 18.92 14.40 -42.05
N PRO A 7 17.87 14.74 -41.29
CA PRO A 7 18.02 15.17 -39.90
C PRO A 7 17.64 14.05 -38.93
N GLY A 8 18.41 13.91 -37.84
CA GLY A 8 17.89 13.45 -36.55
C GLY A 8 18.27 12.04 -36.11
N SER A 9 19.54 11.81 -35.76
CA SER A 9 19.92 10.78 -34.80
C SER A 9 20.19 11.44 -33.44
N LEU A 10 19.18 11.49 -32.58
CA LEU A 10 19.32 11.84 -31.17
C LEU A 10 18.20 11.12 -30.42
N PHE A 11 18.54 10.56 -29.26
CA PHE A 11 17.80 9.59 -28.45
C PHE A 11 18.03 8.12 -28.81
N PHE A 12 19.30 7.71 -28.83
CA PHE A 12 19.68 6.45 -28.21
C PHE A 12 19.73 6.72 -26.69
N PHE A 13 18.67 6.36 -25.97
CA PHE A 13 18.69 6.31 -24.50
C PHE A 13 19.57 5.13 -24.10
N GLU A 14 20.61 5.38 -23.31
CA GLU A 14 21.55 4.36 -22.83
C GLU A 14 20.83 3.29 -22.00
N PRO A 15 20.80 2.01 -22.43
CA PRO A 15 20.15 0.92 -21.70
C PRO A 15 20.73 0.68 -20.31
N ASP A 16 22.01 1.01 -20.11
CA ASP A 16 22.75 0.72 -18.87
C ASP A 16 22.29 1.57 -17.69
N LEU A 17 21.85 2.81 -17.89
CA LEU A 17 21.41 3.66 -16.77
C LEU A 17 20.08 3.16 -16.19
N TYR A 18 19.17 2.70 -17.06
CA TYR A 18 17.88 2.13 -16.65
C TYR A 18 18.05 0.78 -15.95
N GLN A 19 18.96 -0.07 -16.43
CA GLN A 19 19.26 -1.36 -15.80
C GLN A 19 19.95 -1.18 -14.44
N THR A 20 20.88 -0.25 -14.34
CA THR A 20 21.56 0.06 -13.06
C THR A 20 20.61 0.73 -12.06
N LEU A 21 19.68 1.57 -12.52
CA LEU A 21 18.59 2.11 -11.70
C LEU A 21 17.64 1.01 -11.22
N ARG A 22 17.26 0.07 -12.10
CA ARG A 22 16.44 -1.11 -11.77
C ARG A 22 17.10 -2.01 -10.72
N ASP A 23 18.40 -2.28 -10.85
CA ASP A 23 19.17 -3.07 -9.88
C ASP A 23 19.36 -2.37 -8.53
N SER A 24 19.23 -1.03 -8.49
CA SER A 24 19.41 -0.22 -7.27
C SER A 24 18.13 0.07 -6.48
N ILE A 25 16.94 -0.09 -7.09
CA ILE A 25 15.66 0.38 -6.51
C ILE A 25 14.81 -0.76 -5.92
N THR A 26 15.02 -2.00 -6.31
CA THR A 26 14.26 -3.15 -5.78
C THR A 26 15.15 -4.37 -5.56
N MET A 27 15.58 -4.56 -4.33
CA MET A 27 15.97 -5.88 -3.83
C MET A 27 15.46 -6.01 -2.42
N LEU A 28 14.52 -6.94 -2.22
CA LEU A 28 14.15 -7.39 -0.88
C LEU A 28 15.44 -7.82 -0.15
N PRO A 29 15.56 -7.53 1.16
CA PRO A 29 16.68 -8.04 1.94
C PRO A 29 16.77 -9.57 1.80
N ILE A 30 17.99 -10.09 1.64
CA ILE A 30 18.24 -11.51 1.39
C ILE A 30 17.51 -12.42 2.40
N GLU A 31 17.49 -12.01 3.66
CA GLU A 31 16.82 -12.74 4.74
C GLU A 31 15.30 -12.78 4.54
N MET A 32 14.68 -11.69 4.10
CA MET A 32 13.24 -11.63 3.81
C MET A 32 12.91 -12.47 2.58
N LYS A 33 13.72 -12.34 1.51
CA LYS A 33 13.58 -13.16 0.30
C LYS A 33 13.65 -14.65 0.62
N LYS A 34 14.59 -15.06 1.49
CA LYS A 34 14.72 -16.45 1.94
C LYS A 34 13.48 -16.94 2.68
N LYS A 35 12.91 -16.12 3.58
CA LYS A 35 11.66 -16.45 4.30
C LYS A 35 10.48 -16.61 3.34
N ILE A 36 10.35 -15.72 2.36
CA ILE A 36 9.30 -15.79 1.34
C ILE A 36 9.44 -17.08 0.52
N VAL A 37 10.65 -17.40 0.05
CA VAL A 37 10.91 -18.63 -0.71
C VAL A 37 10.61 -19.88 0.12
N ASP A 38 10.96 -19.87 1.41
CA ASP A 38 10.64 -20.97 2.32
C ASP A 38 9.13 -21.17 2.46
N LYS A 39 8.35 -20.09 2.63
CA LYS A 39 6.88 -20.18 2.64
C LYS A 39 6.30 -20.74 1.34
N ILE A 40 6.79 -20.27 0.20
CA ILE A 40 6.35 -20.76 -1.12
C ILE A 40 6.63 -22.27 -1.26
N ALA A 41 7.78 -22.75 -0.77
CA ALA A 41 8.15 -24.16 -0.85
C ALA A 41 7.27 -25.09 0.00
N HIS A 42 6.61 -24.57 1.04
CA HIS A 42 5.69 -25.34 1.89
C HIS A 42 4.24 -25.35 1.37
N ALA A 43 3.91 -24.55 0.35
CA ALA A 43 2.59 -24.53 -0.27
C ALA A 43 2.43 -25.66 -1.30
N GLU A 44 1.18 -26.09 -1.54
CA GLU A 44 0.90 -27.09 -2.58
C GLU A 44 1.16 -26.52 -3.97
N SER A 45 0.91 -25.22 -4.15
CA SER A 45 1.21 -24.47 -5.36
C SER A 45 1.73 -23.07 -5.01
N PRO A 46 2.78 -22.57 -5.71
CA PRO A 46 3.27 -21.20 -5.50
C PRO A 46 2.17 -20.13 -5.63
N ARG A 47 1.18 -20.35 -6.50
CA ARG A 47 0.07 -19.41 -6.72
C ARG A 47 -0.79 -19.20 -5.48
N GLU A 48 -0.88 -20.18 -4.58
CA GLU A 48 -1.66 -20.07 -3.34
C GLU A 48 -1.09 -19.03 -2.39
N GLN A 49 0.21 -18.76 -2.49
CA GLN A 49 0.91 -17.80 -1.65
C GLN A 49 0.96 -16.40 -2.26
N ALA A 50 0.39 -16.18 -3.45
CA ALA A 50 0.56 -14.92 -4.17
C ALA A 50 0.15 -13.69 -3.36
N ILE A 51 -1.03 -13.73 -2.71
CA ILE A 51 -1.53 -12.61 -1.89
C ILE A 51 -0.66 -12.39 -0.66
N ASP A 52 -0.22 -13.45 0.01
CA ASP A 52 0.62 -13.34 1.22
C ASP A 52 1.99 -12.76 0.89
N VAL A 53 2.60 -13.20 -0.22
CA VAL A 53 3.88 -12.69 -0.71
C VAL A 53 3.75 -11.23 -1.13
N MET A 54 2.73 -10.88 -1.92
CA MET A 54 2.46 -9.49 -2.30
C MET A 54 2.23 -8.61 -1.07
N THR A 55 1.51 -9.11 -0.06
CA THR A 55 1.29 -8.38 1.20
C THR A 55 2.59 -8.16 1.98
N GLU A 56 3.47 -9.16 2.06
CA GLU A 56 4.76 -9.05 2.74
C GLU A 56 5.69 -8.06 2.02
N MET A 57 5.74 -8.12 0.69
CA MET A 57 6.49 -7.18 -0.14
C MET A 57 5.95 -5.76 -0.01
N GLN A 58 4.62 -5.60 -0.04
CA GLN A 58 3.96 -4.33 0.19
C GLN A 58 4.27 -3.76 1.57
N ASN A 59 4.32 -4.57 2.63
CA ASN A 59 4.68 -4.09 3.97
C ASN A 59 6.12 -3.56 4.02
N TYR A 60 7.01 -4.06 3.17
CA TYR A 60 8.38 -3.60 3.07
C TYR A 60 8.51 -2.34 2.20
N TYR A 61 7.92 -2.35 1.00
CA TYR A 61 8.02 -1.27 0.02
C TYR A 61 6.99 -0.14 0.24
N GLY A 62 5.96 -0.36 1.05
CA GLY A 62 4.81 0.52 1.27
C GLY A 62 3.65 0.29 0.29
N TYR A 63 3.96 -0.02 -0.97
CA TYR A 63 2.99 -0.34 -2.03
C TYR A 63 3.63 -1.28 -3.06
N MET A 64 2.83 -1.86 -3.93
CA MET A 64 3.31 -2.69 -5.03
C MET A 64 3.58 -1.81 -6.26
N SER A 65 4.84 -1.53 -6.58
CA SER A 65 5.26 -0.90 -7.85
C SER A 65 5.38 -1.94 -8.97
N ASP A 66 5.53 -1.50 -10.23
CA ASP A 66 5.71 -2.42 -11.36
C ASP A 66 6.95 -3.32 -11.19
N GLU A 67 8.02 -2.78 -10.62
CA GLU A 67 9.23 -3.52 -10.31
C GLU A 67 8.98 -4.56 -9.20
N ALA A 68 8.24 -4.18 -8.15
CA ALA A 68 7.86 -5.12 -7.08
C ALA A 68 6.96 -6.25 -7.62
N MET A 69 6.10 -5.96 -8.60
CA MET A 69 5.26 -6.96 -9.27
C MET A 69 6.11 -7.93 -10.10
N VAL A 70 7.14 -7.44 -10.80
CA VAL A 70 8.09 -8.29 -11.53
C VAL A 70 8.86 -9.19 -10.56
N GLU A 71 9.41 -8.64 -9.47
CA GLU A 71 10.13 -9.41 -8.45
C GLU A 71 9.23 -10.48 -7.80
N ALA A 72 7.97 -10.14 -7.49
CA ALA A 72 6.99 -11.09 -6.98
C ALA A 72 6.69 -12.22 -8.00
N GLY A 73 6.57 -11.86 -9.28
CA GLY A 73 6.34 -12.82 -10.36
C GLY A 73 7.48 -13.82 -10.52
N GLU A 74 8.73 -13.36 -10.40
CA GLU A 74 9.91 -14.23 -10.41
C GLU A 74 9.92 -15.20 -9.23
N LEU A 75 9.53 -14.74 -8.03
CA LEU A 75 9.47 -15.57 -6.82
C LEU A 75 8.39 -16.64 -6.89
N LEU A 76 7.21 -16.27 -7.41
CA LEU A 76 6.02 -17.13 -7.45
C LEU A 76 5.95 -17.99 -8.72
N GLY A 77 6.80 -17.74 -9.72
CA GLY A 77 6.69 -18.34 -11.05
C GLY A 77 5.41 -17.93 -11.78
N MET A 78 4.95 -16.70 -11.55
CA MET A 78 3.74 -16.10 -12.15
C MET A 78 4.11 -14.97 -13.08
N THR A 79 3.26 -14.70 -14.07
CA THR A 79 3.46 -13.54 -14.95
C THR A 79 3.03 -12.25 -14.22
N PRO A 80 3.64 -11.09 -14.55
CA PRO A 80 3.20 -9.81 -13.99
C PRO A 80 1.72 -9.51 -14.23
N LEU A 81 1.16 -9.98 -15.36
CA LEU A 81 -0.25 -9.82 -15.68
C LEU A 81 -1.16 -10.58 -14.70
N GLU A 82 -0.84 -11.82 -14.37
CA GLU A 82 -1.59 -12.60 -13.38
C GLU A 82 -1.55 -11.95 -12.00
N LEU A 83 -0.43 -11.34 -11.62
CA LEU A 83 -0.35 -10.59 -10.37
C LEU A 83 -1.16 -9.28 -10.43
N GLU A 84 -1.19 -8.59 -11.57
CA GLU A 84 -1.99 -7.38 -11.77
C GLU A 84 -3.49 -7.67 -11.63
N GLU A 85 -3.95 -8.81 -12.14
CA GLU A 85 -5.32 -9.29 -11.92
C GLU A 85 -5.64 -9.43 -10.43
N LEU A 86 -4.71 -9.97 -9.64
CA LEU A 86 -4.87 -10.06 -8.19
C LEU A 86 -4.86 -8.67 -7.52
N ALA A 87 -3.91 -7.81 -7.89
CA ALA A 87 -3.79 -6.48 -7.29
C ALA A 87 -5.02 -5.60 -7.56
N THR A 88 -5.62 -5.73 -8.73
CA THR A 88 -6.85 -5.00 -9.10
C THR A 88 -8.12 -5.61 -8.50
N PHE A 89 -8.10 -6.90 -8.16
CA PHE A 89 -9.23 -7.59 -7.54
C PHE A 89 -9.29 -7.41 -6.01
N TYR A 90 -8.14 -7.38 -5.32
CA TYR A 90 -8.07 -7.28 -3.86
C TYR A 90 -7.79 -5.85 -3.38
N ASN A 91 -8.77 -5.24 -2.71
CA ASN A 91 -8.74 -3.84 -2.25
C ASN A 91 -7.58 -3.46 -1.30
N PHE A 92 -6.93 -4.43 -0.65
CA PHE A 92 -5.84 -4.19 0.31
C PHE A 92 -4.45 -4.30 -0.33
N ILE A 93 -4.38 -4.50 -1.64
CA ILE A 93 -3.15 -4.42 -2.42
C ILE A 93 -3.11 -3.05 -3.09
N TYR A 94 -2.14 -2.23 -2.71
CA TYR A 94 -2.03 -0.85 -3.19
C TYR A 94 -1.07 -0.78 -4.37
N ARG A 95 -1.57 -0.28 -5.49
CA ARG A 95 -0.77 0.00 -6.70
C ARG A 95 -0.28 1.43 -6.80
N GLN A 96 -0.59 2.26 -5.79
CA GLN A 96 -0.12 3.63 -5.67
C GLN A 96 0.56 3.83 -4.31
N PRO A 97 1.52 4.77 -4.20
CA PRO A 97 2.15 5.08 -2.93
C PRO A 97 1.12 5.47 -1.87
N VAL A 98 1.18 4.79 -0.72
CA VAL A 98 0.37 5.09 0.46
C VAL A 98 1.27 5.46 1.63
N GLY A 99 0.71 6.14 2.61
CA GLY A 99 1.37 6.46 3.86
C GLY A 99 1.56 5.22 4.74
N LYS A 100 2.34 5.40 5.81
CA LYS A 100 2.67 4.33 6.75
C LYS A 100 1.43 3.68 7.40
N TYR A 101 0.37 4.45 7.62
CA TYR A 101 -0.90 4.02 8.20
C TYR A 101 -2.03 4.25 7.20
N VAL A 102 -2.59 3.17 6.67
CA VAL A 102 -3.72 3.24 5.75
C VAL A 102 -5.01 3.04 6.53
N ILE A 103 -5.79 4.10 6.64
CA ILE A 103 -7.08 4.15 7.30
C ILE A 103 -8.15 3.78 6.28
N HIS A 104 -8.86 2.68 6.52
CA HIS A 104 -10.03 2.34 5.73
C HIS A 104 -11.29 2.59 6.56
N ILE A 105 -12.09 3.56 6.15
CA ILE A 105 -13.36 3.89 6.81
C ILE A 105 -14.51 3.08 6.21
N CYS A 106 -15.28 2.41 7.07
CA CYS A 106 -16.41 1.58 6.65
C CYS A 106 -17.59 2.44 6.19
N ASP A 107 -17.99 2.31 4.92
CA ASP A 107 -19.12 3.03 4.32
C ASP A 107 -20.42 2.21 4.24
N SER A 108 -20.48 1.08 4.94
CA SER A 108 -21.68 0.22 4.97
C SER A 108 -22.90 0.95 5.52
N THR A 109 -24.10 0.48 5.15
CA THR A 109 -25.37 1.10 5.56
C THR A 109 -25.48 1.35 7.06
N VAL A 110 -25.00 0.42 7.89
CA VAL A 110 -25.05 0.57 9.36
C VAL A 110 -24.12 1.69 9.83
N CYS A 111 -22.89 1.76 9.30
CA CYS A 111 -21.98 2.88 9.61
C CYS A 111 -22.53 4.21 9.09
N TRP A 112 -23.18 4.18 7.93
CA TRP A 112 -23.82 5.36 7.33
C TRP A 112 -24.93 5.92 8.21
N MET A 113 -25.82 5.07 8.71
CA MET A 113 -26.87 5.44 9.66
C MET A 113 -26.33 5.95 11.02
N ASN A 114 -25.12 5.55 11.39
CA ASN A 114 -24.45 5.96 12.64
C ASN A 114 -23.51 7.16 12.46
N GLY A 115 -23.70 7.97 11.41
CA GLY A 115 -23.00 9.24 11.24
C GLY A 115 -21.68 9.16 10.48
N TYR A 116 -21.56 8.24 9.52
CA TYR A 116 -20.40 8.13 8.62
C TYR A 116 -20.00 9.46 7.99
N GLU A 117 -20.94 10.24 7.46
CA GLU A 117 -20.63 11.48 6.73
C GLU A 117 -19.90 12.48 7.63
N SER A 118 -20.46 12.74 8.82
CA SER A 118 -19.83 13.60 9.83
C SER A 118 -18.46 13.08 10.26
N LEU A 119 -18.30 11.76 10.36
CA LEU A 119 -17.04 11.12 10.76
C LEU A 119 -15.97 11.25 9.66
N LEU A 120 -16.38 11.07 8.40
CA LEU A 120 -15.52 11.21 7.23
C LEU A 120 -15.05 12.66 7.11
N ASP A 121 -15.95 13.64 7.18
CA ASP A 121 -15.63 15.06 7.12
C ASP A 121 -14.64 15.46 8.23
N TYR A 122 -14.84 14.90 9.43
CA TYR A 122 -13.94 15.10 10.55
C TYR A 122 -12.55 14.50 10.30
N LEU A 123 -12.45 13.28 9.79
CA LEU A 123 -11.17 12.64 9.42
C LEU A 123 -10.44 13.43 8.33
N CYS A 124 -11.14 13.82 7.27
CA CYS A 124 -10.61 14.65 6.20
C CYS A 124 -10.05 15.96 6.75
N SER A 125 -10.78 16.63 7.64
CA SER A 125 -10.36 17.87 8.29
C SER A 125 -9.15 17.67 9.21
N LEU A 126 -9.16 16.62 10.04
CA LEU A 126 -8.11 16.32 11.00
C LEU A 126 -6.77 15.99 10.31
N LEU A 127 -6.83 15.24 9.22
CA LEU A 127 -5.65 14.82 8.45
C LEU A 127 -5.25 15.82 7.36
N ASN A 128 -6.13 16.79 7.08
CA ASN A 128 -6.04 17.75 5.98
C ASN A 128 -5.85 17.04 4.63
N VAL A 129 -6.74 16.07 4.35
CA VAL A 129 -6.75 15.28 3.11
C VAL A 129 -8.19 15.12 2.60
N GLU A 130 -8.32 14.81 1.32
CA GLU A 130 -9.56 14.31 0.74
C GLU A 130 -9.61 12.77 0.82
N LEU A 131 -10.79 12.18 0.66
CA LEU A 131 -10.94 10.73 0.55
C LEU A 131 -10.14 10.21 -0.66
N GLY A 132 -9.28 9.22 -0.45
CA GLY A 132 -8.29 8.74 -1.42
C GLY A 132 -6.91 9.39 -1.27
N GLY A 133 -6.80 10.47 -0.49
CA GLY A 133 -5.58 11.24 -0.32
C GLY A 133 -4.64 10.69 0.76
N THR A 134 -3.39 11.12 0.67
CA THR A 134 -2.35 10.89 1.69
C THR A 134 -1.96 12.23 2.31
N SER A 135 -1.79 12.25 3.63
CA SER A 135 -1.46 13.45 4.38
C SER A 135 -0.08 13.97 4.03
N SER A 136 0.15 15.27 4.22
CA SER A 136 1.40 15.93 3.85
C SER A 136 2.60 15.46 4.67
N ASP A 137 2.36 14.84 5.84
CA ASP A 137 3.38 14.17 6.65
C ASP A 137 3.77 12.78 6.08
N GLY A 138 3.07 12.28 5.05
CA GLY A 138 3.30 10.96 4.47
C GLY A 138 2.92 9.80 5.39
N LEU A 139 2.31 10.06 6.55
CA LEU A 139 2.02 9.04 7.54
C LEU A 139 0.66 8.38 7.33
N PHE A 140 -0.36 9.12 6.90
CA PHE A 140 -1.73 8.64 6.85
C PHE A 140 -2.32 8.70 5.44
N THR A 141 -2.93 7.61 4.99
CA THR A 141 -3.77 7.59 3.79
C THR A 141 -5.19 7.23 4.18
N LEU A 142 -6.19 7.96 3.68
CA LEU A 142 -7.59 7.72 3.97
C LEU A 142 -8.30 7.11 2.76
N LEU A 143 -8.72 5.86 2.87
CA LEU A 143 -9.42 5.13 1.82
C LEU A 143 -10.82 4.71 2.29
N PRO A 144 -11.81 4.59 1.38
CA PRO A 144 -13.07 3.95 1.71
C PRO A 144 -12.90 2.44 1.73
N VAL A 145 -13.72 1.76 2.53
CA VAL A 145 -13.92 0.31 2.41
C VAL A 145 -15.37 -0.03 2.64
N CYS A 146 -15.84 -1.02 1.90
CA CYS A 146 -17.14 -1.62 2.16
C CYS A 146 -17.17 -2.30 3.54
N CYS A 147 -18.35 -2.84 3.89
CA CYS A 147 -18.63 -3.46 5.17
C CYS A 147 -17.47 -4.28 5.76
N LEU A 148 -16.99 -3.85 6.94
CA LEU A 148 -15.97 -4.54 7.72
C LEU A 148 -16.53 -5.72 8.55
N GLY A 149 -17.84 -5.96 8.51
CA GLY A 149 -18.50 -6.97 9.35
C GLY A 149 -18.52 -6.61 10.84
N TYR A 150 -18.22 -5.36 11.20
CA TYR A 150 -18.13 -4.86 12.58
C TYR A 150 -19.31 -3.95 12.95
N CYS A 151 -20.51 -4.37 12.55
CA CYS A 151 -21.73 -3.54 12.57
C CYS A 151 -22.29 -3.29 13.97
N ASP A 152 -22.05 -4.20 14.92
CA ASP A 152 -22.44 -4.09 16.33
C ASP A 152 -21.69 -2.97 17.07
N HIS A 153 -20.52 -2.59 16.56
CA HIS A 153 -19.71 -1.48 17.05
C HIS A 153 -19.58 -0.37 15.99
N ALA A 154 -20.61 -0.14 15.17
CA ALA A 154 -20.61 0.98 14.24
C ALA A 154 -20.61 2.34 14.97
N PRO A 155 -20.03 3.41 14.39
CA PRO A 155 -19.24 3.43 13.16
C PRO A 155 -17.83 2.87 13.37
N ALA A 156 -17.27 2.26 12.31
CA ALA A 156 -16.01 1.50 12.39
C ALA A 156 -15.01 1.86 11.27
N MET A 157 -13.73 1.65 11.55
CA MET A 157 -12.62 1.79 10.61
C MET A 157 -11.54 0.73 10.89
N ILE A 158 -10.68 0.45 9.92
CA ILE A 158 -9.52 -0.42 10.09
C ILE A 158 -8.24 0.33 9.69
N ILE A 159 -7.19 0.21 10.51
CA ILE A 159 -5.88 0.82 10.23
C ILE A 159 -4.84 -0.29 10.26
N ASN A 160 -4.16 -0.56 9.13
CA ASN A 160 -3.11 -1.58 9.01
C ASN A 160 -3.44 -2.92 9.72
N ARG A 161 -4.69 -3.40 9.59
CA ARG A 161 -5.26 -4.65 10.17
C ARG A 161 -5.84 -4.54 11.59
N GLU A 162 -5.71 -3.42 12.27
CA GLU A 162 -6.36 -3.19 13.56
C GLU A 162 -7.74 -2.54 13.36
N ILE A 163 -8.80 -3.20 13.83
CA ILE A 163 -10.18 -2.71 13.71
C ILE A 163 -10.52 -1.83 14.92
N TYR A 164 -11.16 -0.69 14.66
CA TYR A 164 -11.63 0.26 15.64
C TYR A 164 -13.13 0.53 15.41
N GLY A 165 -13.96 0.22 16.39
CA GLY A 165 -15.40 0.55 16.39
C GLY A 165 -15.77 1.65 17.36
N GLU A 166 -17.06 1.96 17.47
CA GLU A 166 -17.66 3.00 18.32
C GLU A 166 -16.86 4.32 18.20
N LEU A 167 -16.63 4.73 16.96
CA LEU A 167 -15.78 5.88 16.68
C LEU A 167 -16.51 7.17 17.05
N THR A 168 -15.80 7.99 17.81
CA THR A 168 -16.16 9.40 18.07
C THR A 168 -14.99 10.28 17.66
N PRO A 169 -15.20 11.57 17.40
CA PRO A 169 -14.13 12.53 17.11
C PRO A 169 -12.95 12.43 18.10
N GLU A 170 -13.24 12.40 19.41
CA GLU A 170 -12.23 12.34 20.47
C GLU A 170 -11.46 11.01 20.46
N LYS A 171 -12.16 9.90 20.15
CA LYS A 171 -11.52 8.59 20.03
C LYS A 171 -10.59 8.55 18.83
N ILE A 172 -10.99 9.15 17.71
CA ILE A 172 -10.19 9.28 16.49
C ILE A 172 -8.94 10.10 16.76
N GLU A 173 -9.04 11.29 17.35
CA GLU A 173 -7.88 12.12 17.70
C GLU A 173 -6.87 11.35 18.54
N ARG A 174 -7.35 10.63 19.55
CA ARG A 174 -6.51 9.81 20.41
C ARG A 174 -5.82 8.68 19.64
N ILE A 175 -6.50 8.01 18.70
CA ILE A 175 -5.91 6.95 17.88
C ILE A 175 -4.84 7.53 16.96
N ILE A 176 -5.17 8.57 16.20
CA ILE A 176 -4.26 9.21 15.24
C ILE A 176 -3.03 9.79 15.96
N GLY A 177 -3.22 10.47 17.09
CA GLY A 177 -2.12 10.99 17.91
C GLY A 177 -1.16 9.89 18.35
N LYS A 178 -1.67 8.78 18.90
CA LYS A 178 -0.86 7.63 19.31
C LYS A 178 -0.06 7.02 18.15
N LEU A 179 -0.68 6.90 16.98
CA LEU A 179 -0.01 6.34 15.79
C LEU A 179 1.08 7.28 15.27
N ARG A 180 0.81 8.58 15.27
CA ARG A 180 1.78 9.63 14.90
C ARG A 180 2.98 9.62 15.86
N ASP A 181 2.74 9.55 17.17
CA ASP A 181 3.80 9.44 18.18
C ASP A 181 4.65 8.17 18.01
N ARG A 182 4.00 7.03 17.70
CA ARG A 182 4.67 5.76 17.41
C ARG A 182 5.56 5.88 16.16
N ALA A 183 5.09 6.53 15.11
CA ALA A 183 5.89 6.76 13.91
C ALA A 183 7.15 7.60 14.19
N TYR A 184 7.01 8.72 14.90
CA TYR A 184 8.15 9.57 15.26
C TYR A 184 9.13 8.89 16.22
N SER A 185 8.64 8.02 17.10
CA SER A 185 9.50 7.25 18.02
C SER A 185 10.30 6.19 17.27
N ALA A 186 9.69 5.53 16.28
CA ALA A 186 10.37 4.55 15.43
C ALA A 186 11.45 5.19 14.55
N GLU A 187 11.22 6.40 14.04
CA GLU A 187 12.22 7.15 13.26
C GLU A 187 13.40 7.65 14.10
N LYS A 188 13.17 7.92 15.40
CA LYS A 188 14.22 8.36 16.33
C LYS A 188 15.09 7.22 16.87
N GLY A 189 14.85 5.97 16.48
CA GLY A 189 15.72 4.85 16.84
C GLY A 189 15.87 4.61 18.34
N ILE A 190 14.80 4.84 19.13
CA ILE A 190 14.75 4.37 20.52
C ILE A 190 14.10 3.00 20.47
N GLY A 191 14.91 2.00 20.12
CA GLY A 191 14.56 0.59 20.30
C GLY A 191 14.67 0.26 21.79
N GLU A 192 13.59 -0.29 22.35
CA GLU A 192 13.65 -1.20 23.49
C GLU A 192 13.74 -2.64 22.98
#